data_AF-A0A6B3ICM1-F1
#
_entry.id   AF-A0A6B3ICM1-F1
#
_cell.length_a   1.000
_cell.length_b   1.000
_cell.length_c   1.000
_cell.angle_alpha   90.00
_cell.angle_beta   90.00
_cell.angle_gamma   90.00
#
_symmetry.space_group_name_H-M   'P 1'
#
loop_
_entity.id
_entity.type
_entity.pdbx_description
1 polymer ?
#
loop_
_entity_poly.entity_id
_entity_poly.type
_entity_poly.pdbx_seq_one_letter_code
_entity_poly.pdbx_strand_id
1 'polypeptide(L)'
;ILEGYLNTSWFGRGTYGIQRAAQAYYGKDVSELNASEGAFLAALLKGAGLYDPTLSAANRTRAEERWRWTLDRMVKIGKLSPEERAGYRTFPKPLESNPLYNTGEQSDYLVELATQHAKKTAHIS
;
A
#
# COMPACT_ATOMS: atom_id res chain seq x y z
N ILE A 1 22.20 6.38 1.75
CA ILE A 1 21.77 5.89 0.40
C ILE A 1 20.44 5.15 0.48
N LEU A 2 20.29 4.10 1.31
CA LEU A 2 19.05 3.33 1.43
C LEU A 2 17.84 4.14 1.92
N GLU A 3 18.01 4.95 2.97
CA GLU A 3 16.95 5.81 3.50
C GLU A 3 16.41 6.80 2.44
N GLY A 4 17.32 7.49 1.74
CA GLY A 4 16.95 8.37 0.63
C GLY A 4 16.19 7.63 -0.47
N TYR A 5 16.64 6.44 -0.86
CA TYR A 5 15.95 5.61 -1.85
C TYR A 5 14.56 5.20 -1.40
N LEU A 6 14.41 4.74 -0.15
CA LEU A 6 13.12 4.32 0.40
C LEU A 6 12.15 5.49 0.53
N ASN A 7 12.64 6.71 0.72
CA ASN A 7 11.81 7.92 0.83
C ASN A 7 11.38 8.50 -0.52
N THR A 8 12.05 8.17 -1.62
CA THR A 8 11.70 8.66 -2.97
C THR A 8 11.10 7.59 -3.88
N SER A 9 11.20 6.31 -3.51
CA SER A 9 10.68 5.21 -4.32
C SER A 9 9.17 5.25 -4.38
N TRP A 10 8.63 4.86 -5.54
CA TRP A 10 7.20 4.72 -5.75
C TRP A 10 6.73 3.33 -5.30
N PHE A 11 5.74 3.30 -4.40
CA PHE A 11 5.18 2.06 -3.83
C PHE A 11 3.80 1.71 -4.39
N GLY A 12 3.26 2.50 -5.32
CA GLY A 12 1.87 2.37 -5.78
C GLY A 12 0.92 3.32 -5.05
N ARG A 13 -0.34 3.32 -5.47
CA ARG A 13 -1.43 4.11 -4.84
C ARG A 13 -1.12 5.60 -4.65
N GLY A 14 -0.37 6.18 -5.59
CA GLY A 14 0.06 7.58 -5.53
C GLY A 14 1.02 7.91 -4.38
N THR A 15 1.71 6.90 -3.83
CA THR A 15 2.66 7.07 -2.72
C THR A 15 4.10 7.00 -3.17
N TYR A 16 4.86 7.99 -2.72
CA TYR A 16 6.31 8.05 -2.81
C TYR A 16 6.85 8.09 -1.39
N GLY A 17 7.75 7.16 -1.08
CA GLY A 17 8.33 7.04 0.24
C GLY A 17 7.68 5.99 1.13
N ILE A 18 8.52 5.29 1.91
CA ILE A 18 8.11 4.17 2.76
C ILE A 18 7.10 4.58 3.84
N GLN A 19 7.21 5.79 4.41
CA GLN A 19 6.25 6.30 5.39
C GLN A 19 4.85 6.44 4.79
N ARG A 20 4.74 7.02 3.59
CA ARG A 20 3.44 7.17 2.90
C ARG A 20 2.90 5.81 2.47
N ALA A 21 3.77 4.88 2.09
CA ALA A 21 3.38 3.50 1.78
C ALA A 21 2.83 2.77 3.01
N ALA A 22 3.47 2.88 4.18
CA ALA A 22 2.99 2.30 5.44
C ALA A 22 1.56 2.76 5.76
N GLN A 23 1.30 4.05 5.60
CA GLN A 23 -0.04 4.63 5.77
C GLN A 23 -1.03 4.15 4.70
N ALA A 24 -0.62 4.10 3.43
CA ALA A 24 -1.51 3.72 2.32
C ALA A 24 -1.89 2.23 2.27
N TYR A 25 -1.01 1.36 2.76
CA TYR A 25 -1.21 -0.09 2.74
C TYR A 25 -1.66 -0.65 4.10
N TYR A 26 -1.32 0.00 5.22
CA TYR A 26 -1.64 -0.51 6.56
C TYR A 26 -2.22 0.54 7.53
N GLY A 27 -2.25 1.83 7.17
CA GLY A 27 -2.72 2.88 8.07
C GLY A 27 -1.83 3.10 9.29
N LYS A 28 -0.54 2.75 9.17
CA LYS A 28 0.44 2.76 10.27
C LYS A 28 1.60 3.70 9.99
N ASP A 29 2.27 4.14 11.05
CA ASP A 29 3.59 4.72 10.94
C ASP A 29 4.62 3.65 10.52
N VAL A 30 5.67 4.03 9.80
CA VAL A 30 6.71 3.07 9.36
C VAL A 30 7.37 2.37 10.55
N SER A 31 7.48 3.06 11.69
CA SER A 31 8.07 2.52 12.93
C SER A 31 7.22 1.43 13.59
N GLU A 32 5.94 1.35 13.25
CA GLU A 32 4.98 0.37 13.79
C GLU A 32 4.83 -0.87 12.90
N LEU A 33 5.51 -0.90 11.75
CA LEU A 33 5.47 -2.04 10.85
C LEU A 33 6.24 -3.22 11.43
N ASN A 34 5.64 -4.40 11.36
CA ASN A 34 6.36 -5.63 11.63
C ASN A 34 7.11 -6.13 10.38
N ALA A 35 7.96 -7.15 10.55
CA ALA A 35 8.75 -7.70 9.45
C ALA A 35 7.90 -8.28 8.31
N SER A 36 6.72 -8.81 8.60
CA SER A 36 5.80 -9.33 7.60
C SER A 36 5.27 -8.22 6.69
N GLU A 37 4.78 -7.12 7.27
CA GLU A 37 4.28 -5.95 6.55
C GLU A 37 5.41 -5.28 5.75
N GLY A 38 6.59 -5.12 6.37
CA GLY A 38 7.78 -4.61 5.70
C GLY A 38 8.22 -5.48 4.51
N ALA A 39 8.15 -6.80 4.62
CA ALA A 39 8.47 -7.72 3.54
C ALA A 39 7.51 -7.59 2.35
N PHE A 40 6.23 -7.31 2.60
CA PHE A 40 5.28 -7.01 1.52
C PHE A 40 5.58 -5.64 0.87
N LEU A 41 5.81 -4.58 1.66
CA LEU A 41 6.16 -3.27 1.09
C LEU A 41 7.45 -3.34 0.24
N ALA A 42 8.42 -4.17 0.65
CA ALA A 42 9.61 -4.43 -0.15
C ALA A 42 9.32 -5.13 -1.49
N ALA A 43 8.25 -5.92 -1.59
CA ALA A 43 7.83 -6.52 -2.86
C ALA A 43 7.29 -5.46 -3.84
N LEU A 44 6.62 -4.42 -3.35
CA LEU A 44 6.07 -3.34 -4.17
C LEU A 44 7.16 -2.53 -4.87
N LEU A 45 8.36 -2.43 -4.30
CA LEU A 45 9.52 -1.79 -4.93
C LEU A 45 9.92 -2.44 -6.26
N LYS A 46 9.63 -3.73 -6.44
CA LYS A 46 9.86 -4.41 -7.72
C LYS A 46 8.84 -3.99 -8.79
N GLY A 47 7.68 -3.50 -8.38
CA GLY A 47 6.65 -2.98 -9.28
C GLY A 47 5.26 -3.08 -8.65
N ALA A 48 4.76 -1.98 -8.10
CA ALA A 48 3.46 -1.96 -7.43
C ALA A 48 2.30 -2.44 -8.33
N GLY A 49 2.32 -2.13 -9.62
CA GLY A 49 1.30 -2.63 -10.56
C GLY A 49 1.25 -4.15 -10.72
N LEU A 50 2.34 -4.87 -10.41
CA LEU A 50 2.41 -6.34 -10.49
C LEU A 50 2.18 -7.04 -9.15
N TYR A 51 2.34 -6.31 -8.06
CA TYR A 51 2.39 -6.86 -6.70
C TYR A 51 1.32 -6.29 -5.76
N ASP A 52 0.57 -5.25 -6.16
CA ASP A 52 -0.58 -4.78 -5.36
C ASP A 52 -1.74 -5.80 -5.47
N PRO A 53 -2.11 -6.50 -4.37
CA PRO A 53 -3.09 -7.58 -4.41
C PRO A 53 -4.51 -7.09 -4.68
N THR A 54 -4.79 -5.79 -4.58
CA THR A 54 -6.14 -5.23 -4.84
C THR A 54 -6.44 -5.07 -6.32
N LEU A 55 -5.42 -5.11 -7.18
CA LEU A 55 -5.58 -4.94 -8.63
C LEU A 55 -5.98 -6.24 -9.34
N SER A 56 -5.53 -7.41 -8.86
CA SER A 56 -5.95 -8.71 -9.41
C SER A 56 -5.57 -9.89 -8.50
N ALA A 57 -6.26 -11.02 -8.65
CA ALA A 57 -5.89 -12.27 -7.98
C ALA A 57 -4.48 -12.76 -8.39
N ALA A 58 -4.07 -12.53 -9.64
CA ALA A 58 -2.74 -12.87 -10.12
C ALA A 58 -1.65 -12.03 -9.43
N ASN A 59 -1.91 -10.74 -9.18
CA ASN A 59 -1.03 -9.89 -8.38
C ASN A 59 -0.91 -10.43 -6.96
N ARG A 60 -2.03 -10.82 -6.34
CA ARG A 60 -2.05 -11.39 -5.00
C ARG A 60 -1.15 -12.62 -4.90
N THR A 61 -1.25 -13.57 -5.81
CA THR A 61 -0.38 -14.75 -5.82
C THR A 61 1.10 -14.37 -5.90
N ARG A 62 1.46 -13.45 -6.81
CA ARG A 62 2.84 -12.95 -6.92
C ARG A 62 3.33 -12.26 -5.66
N ALA A 63 2.47 -11.47 -5.02
CA ALA A 63 2.76 -10.76 -3.78
C ALA A 63 3.03 -11.74 -2.64
N GLU A 64 2.18 -12.75 -2.48
CA GLU A 64 2.34 -13.78 -1.45
C GLU A 64 3.62 -14.59 -1.65
N GLU A 65 3.94 -15.00 -2.88
CA GLU A 65 5.18 -15.71 -3.21
C GLU A 65 6.42 -14.86 -2.89
N ARG A 66 6.39 -13.58 -3.30
CA ARG A 66 7.51 -12.67 -3.08
C ARG A 66 7.68 -12.32 -1.61
N TRP A 67 6.58 -12.18 -0.87
CA TRP A 67 6.56 -11.96 0.56
C TRP A 67 7.22 -13.13 1.31
N ARG A 68 6.82 -14.38 1.03
CA ARG A 68 7.45 -15.58 1.61
C ARG A 68 8.94 -15.63 1.33
N TRP A 69 9.32 -15.43 0.06
CA TRP A 69 10.73 -15.42 -0.36
C TRP A 69 11.55 -14.35 0.38
N THR A 70 10.98 -13.17 0.59
CA THR A 70 11.64 -12.06 1.27
C THR A 70 11.89 -12.39 2.74
N LEU A 71 10.88 -12.92 3.44
CA LEU A 71 11.02 -13.35 4.83
C LEU A 71 12.05 -14.48 4.97
N ASP A 72 12.05 -15.47 4.07
CA ASP A 72 13.05 -16.55 4.07
C ASP A 72 14.47 -15.98 3.82
N ARG A 73 14.58 -14.96 2.98
CA ARG A 73 15.86 -14.28 2.75
C ARG A 73 16.32 -13.51 3.98
N MET A 74 15.42 -12.86 4.71
CA MET A 74 15.72 -12.17 5.97
C MET A 74 16.31 -13.13 7.02
N VAL A 75 15.78 -14.36 7.12
CA VAL A 75 16.37 -15.41 7.96
C VAL A 75 17.77 -15.77 7.49
N LYS A 76 17.95 -16.02 6.19
CA LYS A 76 19.26 -16.39 5.61
C LYS A 76 20.35 -15.34 5.83
N ILE A 77 19.99 -14.06 5.97
CA ILE A 77 20.94 -12.97 6.23
C ILE A 77 21.01 -12.55 7.70
N GLY A 78 20.33 -13.28 8.60
CA GLY A 78 20.35 -13.01 10.05
C GLY A 78 19.61 -11.75 10.47
N LYS A 79 18.65 -11.25 9.68
CA LYS A 79 17.82 -10.08 10.00
C LYS A 79 16.46 -10.45 10.59
N LEU A 80 16.11 -11.73 10.61
CA LEU A 80 14.92 -12.28 11.22
C LEU A 80 15.28 -13.64 11.81
N SER A 81 14.81 -13.98 13.01
CA SER A 81 15.07 -15.32 13.55
C SER A 81 14.19 -16.35 12.84
N PRO A 82 14.62 -17.63 12.76
CA PRO A 82 13.77 -18.71 12.25
C PRO A 82 12.44 -18.84 13.02
N GLU A 83 12.46 -18.59 14.33
CA GLU A 83 11.29 -18.67 15.20
C GLU A 83 10.29 -17.56 14.88
N GLU A 84 10.76 -16.32 14.72
CA GLU A 84 9.92 -15.19 14.36
C GLU A 84 9.34 -15.37 12.96
N ARG A 85 10.16 -15.84 12.00
CA ARG A 85 9.73 -16.21 10.66
C ARG A 85 8.59 -17.22 10.66
N ALA A 86 8.65 -18.23 11.54
CA ALA A 86 7.64 -19.28 11.64
C ALA A 86 6.29 -18.77 12.18
N GLY A 87 6.29 -17.61 12.86
CA GLY A 87 5.08 -16.89 13.28
C GLY A 87 4.33 -16.24 12.11
N TYR A 88 5.04 -15.81 11.07
CA TYR A 88 4.46 -15.17 9.89
C TYR A 88 3.96 -16.18 8.85
N ARG A 89 2.83 -16.83 9.15
CA ARG A 89 2.21 -17.85 8.28
C ARG A 89 1.20 -17.27 7.30
N THR A 90 0.53 -16.19 7.70
CA THR A 90 -0.53 -15.55 6.92
C THR A 90 0.00 -14.29 6.26
N PHE A 91 -0.34 -14.11 4.99
CA PHE A 91 0.01 -12.91 4.24
C PHE A 91 -0.64 -11.68 4.89
N PRO A 92 0.11 -10.59 5.15
CA PRO A 92 -0.43 -9.37 5.77
C PRO A 92 -1.25 -8.61 4.73
N LYS A 93 -2.55 -8.91 4.68
CA LYS A 93 -3.47 -8.31 3.71
C LYS A 93 -3.49 -6.78 3.89
N PRO A 94 -3.14 -5.98 2.86
CA PRO A 94 -3.19 -4.53 2.96
C PRO A 94 -4.64 -4.03 2.89
N LEU A 95 -4.82 -2.74 3.23
CA LEU A 95 -6.05 -2.00 2.99
C LEU A 95 -6.45 -2.05 1.52
N GLU A 96 -7.75 -1.98 1.22
CA GLU A 96 -8.26 -2.03 -0.16
C GLU A 96 -7.97 -0.75 -0.94
N SER A 97 -7.95 0.40 -0.26
CA SER A 97 -7.65 1.71 -0.82
C SER A 97 -6.75 2.53 0.09
N ASN A 98 -6.14 3.59 -0.46
CA ASN A 98 -5.32 4.50 0.32
C ASN A 98 -6.23 5.46 1.12
N PRO A 99 -6.24 5.40 2.47
CA PRO A 99 -7.09 6.28 3.28
C PRO A 99 -6.75 7.77 3.08
N LEU A 100 -5.50 8.10 2.73
CA LEU A 100 -5.07 9.48 2.46
C LEU A 100 -5.71 10.08 1.20
N TYR A 101 -6.19 9.24 0.29
CA TYR A 101 -6.90 9.65 -0.93
C TYR A 101 -8.33 9.10 -0.96
N ASN A 102 -8.90 8.78 0.20
CA ASN A 102 -10.32 8.48 0.28
C ASN A 102 -11.11 9.78 0.06
N THR A 103 -11.20 10.20 -1.19
CA THR A 103 -11.97 11.36 -1.62
C THR A 103 -13.46 11.02 -1.69
N GLY A 104 -13.96 9.93 -1.10
CA GLY A 104 -15.40 9.62 -1.14
C GLY A 104 -16.27 10.84 -0.82
N GLU A 105 -15.93 11.57 0.25
CA GLU A 105 -16.59 12.84 0.61
C GLU A 105 -16.21 14.02 -0.29
N GLN A 106 -14.95 14.13 -0.75
CA GLN A 106 -14.51 15.25 -1.59
C GLN A 106 -15.05 15.16 -3.03
N SER A 107 -15.15 13.95 -3.58
CA SER A 107 -15.76 13.66 -4.88
C SER A 107 -17.25 13.96 -4.83
N ASP A 108 -17.95 13.51 -3.79
CA ASP A 108 -19.37 13.84 -3.59
C ASP A 108 -19.58 15.35 -3.44
N TYR A 109 -18.72 16.05 -2.69
CA TYR A 109 -18.78 17.52 -2.58
C TYR A 109 -18.55 18.23 -3.92
N LEU A 110 -17.57 17.81 -4.73
CA LEU A 110 -17.32 18.41 -6.04
C LEU A 110 -18.44 18.09 -7.04
N VAL A 111 -19.01 16.89 -6.98
CA VAL A 111 -20.18 16.49 -7.78
C VAL A 111 -21.41 17.29 -7.37
N GLU A 112 -21.62 17.51 -6.07
CA GLU A 112 -22.70 18.35 -5.55
C GLU A 112 -22.50 19.81 -5.97
N LEU A 113 -21.30 20.36 -5.83
CA LEU A 113 -20.96 21.73 -6.23
C LEU A 113 -21.18 21.93 -7.74
N ALA A 114 -20.72 20.99 -8.56
CA ALA A 114 -20.94 21.01 -10.01
C ALA A 114 -22.44 20.94 -10.36
N THR A 115 -23.21 20.12 -9.64
CA THR A 115 -24.66 20.00 -9.81
C THR A 115 -25.39 21.28 -9.39
N GLN A 116 -25.01 21.88 -8.25
CA GLN A 116 -25.57 23.16 -7.79
C GLN A 116 -25.25 24.28 -8.77
N HIS A 117 -24.03 24.33 -9.31
CA HIS A 117 -23.65 25.32 -10.30
C HIS A 117 -24.43 25.13 -11.61
N ALA A 118 -24.57 23.89 -12.10
CA ALA A 118 -25.36 23.59 -13.28
C ALA A 118 -26.83 24.00 -13.12
N LYS A 119 -27.46 23.71 -11.97
CA LYS A 119 -28.84 24.12 -11.66
C LYS A 119 -28.99 25.64 -11.60
N LYS A 120 -28.05 26.33 -10.96
CA LYS A 120 -28.05 27.79 -10.83
C LYS A 120 -27.91 28.49 -12.18
N THR A 121 -27.08 27.94 -13.07
CA THR A 121 -26.79 28.54 -14.38
C THR A 121 -27.80 28.15 -15.46
N ALA A 122 -28.49 27.01 -15.32
CA ALA A 122 -29.44 26.53 -16.32
C ALA A 122 -30.90 27.00 -16.12
N HIS A 123 -31.23 27.73 -15.05
CA HIS A 123 -32.61 28.16 -14.73
C HIS A 123 -33.66 27.04 -14.76
N ILE A 124 -33.27 25.81 -14.42
CA ILE A 124 -34.20 24.68 -14.36
C ILE A 124 -34.63 24.51 -12.90
N SER A 125 -35.88 24.89 -12.62
CA SER A 125 -36.58 24.62 -11.36
C SER A 125 -36.88 23.13 -11.19
#